data_AF-A0A2V8IB65-F1
#
_entry.id   AF-A0A2V8IB65-F1
#
_cell.length_a   1.000
_cell.length_b   1.000
_cell.length_c   1.000
_cell.angle_alpha   90.00
_cell.angle_beta   90.00
_cell.angle_gamma   90.00
#
_symmetry.space_group_name_H-M   'P 1'
#
loop_
_entity.id
_entity.type
_entity.pdbx_description
1 polymer ?
#
loop_
_entity_poly.entity_id
_entity_poly.type
_entity_poly.pdbx_seq_one_letter_code
_entity_poly.pdbx_strand_id
1 'polypeptide(L)'
;MKKLLLCLLLAFSAFSWAQQEPSGYPQQFEGDWNVPDFTFHSGEKLAQLRLHYITLGSPVRDGTGHVSNAILILHGTGGIGRNFLSAEFGRELFGKGQPLDATRYYIILPDAIGTGKSSKPSDGLRM
;
A
#
# COMPACT_ATOMS: atom_id res chain seq x y z
N MET A 1 31.30 15.16 37.85
CA MET A 1 30.68 15.82 36.67
C MET A 1 30.65 14.92 35.43
N LYS A 2 31.77 14.32 34.99
CA LYS A 2 31.80 13.40 33.82
C LYS A 2 30.88 12.17 33.92
N LYS A 3 30.71 11.59 35.12
CA LYS A 3 29.80 10.47 35.36
C LYS A 3 28.31 10.86 35.29
N LEU A 4 27.97 12.11 35.63
CA LEU A 4 26.60 12.63 35.53
C LEU A 4 26.23 12.96 34.07
N LEU A 5 27.22 13.42 33.29
CA LEU A 5 27.08 13.67 31.85
C LEU A 5 26.87 12.37 31.04
N LEU A 6 27.48 11.26 31.47
CA LEU A 6 27.33 9.95 30.83
C LEU A 6 25.93 9.34 31.07
N CYS A 7 25.33 9.56 32.25
CA CYS A 7 23.95 9.13 32.53
C CYS A 7 22.91 9.95 31.76
N LEU A 8 23.17 11.25 31.51
CA LEU A 8 22.28 12.08 30.68
C LEU A 8 22.31 11.66 29.20
N LEU A 9 23.48 11.25 28.68
CA LEU A 9 23.64 10.76 27.31
C LEU A 9 22.97 9.39 27.08
N LEU A 10 22.94 8.52 28.11
CA LEU A 10 22.23 7.23 28.05
C LEU A 10 20.71 7.36 28.22
N ALA A 11 20.22 8.42 28.84
CA ALA A 11 18.78 8.71 28.92
C ALA A 11 18.20 9.27 27.60
N PHE A 12 19.04 9.89 26.75
CA PHE A 12 18.63 10.46 25.48
C PHE A 12 18.49 9.42 24.35
N SER A 13 19.18 8.28 24.43
CA SER A 13 19.04 7.19 23.44
C SER A 13 17.75 6.38 23.61
N ALA A 14 17.11 6.40 24.78
CA ALA A 14 15.84 5.72 25.03
C ALA A 14 14.63 6.45 24.42
N PHE A 15 14.75 7.75 24.12
CA PHE A 15 13.68 8.53 23.48
C PHE A 15 13.68 8.46 21.95
N SER A 16 14.68 7.80 21.33
CA SER A 16 14.72 7.61 19.87
C SER A 16 13.94 6.38 19.39
N TRP A 17 13.26 5.68 20.29
CA TRP A 17 12.13 4.80 19.94
C TRP A 17 10.85 5.66 19.83
N ALA A 18 10.97 6.82 19.19
CA ALA A 18 9.84 7.65 18.84
C ALA A 18 9.10 6.92 17.72
N GLN A 19 8.02 6.24 18.12
CA GLN A 19 6.82 5.96 17.36
C GLN A 19 7.06 5.83 15.85
N GLN A 20 7.24 4.60 15.38
CA GLN A 20 6.63 4.25 14.11
C GLN A 20 5.14 4.57 14.30
N GLU A 21 4.69 5.73 13.82
CA GLU A 21 3.27 6.02 13.70
C GLU A 21 2.67 4.76 13.10
N PRO A 22 1.73 4.09 13.80
CA PRO A 22 1.01 2.99 13.19
C PRO A 22 0.59 3.50 11.82
N SER A 23 0.78 2.71 10.77
CA SER A 23 0.11 3.00 9.51
C SER A 23 -1.31 3.43 9.87
N GLY A 24 -1.74 4.63 9.46
CA GLY A 24 -2.97 5.26 9.96
C GLY A 24 -4.25 4.43 9.71
N TYR A 25 -4.09 3.29 9.04
CA TYR A 25 -5.10 2.32 8.68
C TYR A 25 -4.73 0.92 9.21
N PRO A 26 -5.72 0.13 9.66
CA PRO A 26 -5.53 -1.26 10.08
C PRO A 26 -4.85 -2.10 9.00
N GLN A 27 -3.87 -2.93 9.41
CA GLN A 27 -3.21 -3.91 8.56
C GLN A 27 -2.81 -3.36 7.17
N GLN A 28 -2.24 -2.15 7.15
CA GLN A 28 -1.70 -1.61 5.91
C GLN A 28 -0.53 -2.49 5.44
N PHE A 29 -0.62 -2.96 4.20
CA PHE A 29 0.43 -3.72 3.54
C PHE A 29 0.71 -3.11 2.18
N GLU A 30 1.97 -3.10 1.76
CA GLU A 30 2.38 -2.60 0.46
C GLU A 30 3.25 -3.66 -0.21
N GLY A 31 2.99 -3.97 -1.47
CA GLY A 31 3.68 -5.03 -2.18
C GLY A 31 3.49 -4.97 -3.69
N ASP A 32 4.13 -5.94 -4.35
CA ASP A 32 4.10 -6.10 -5.79
C ASP A 32 3.62 -7.51 -6.14
N TRP A 33 2.86 -7.61 -7.23
CA TRP A 33 2.57 -8.86 -7.91
C TRP A 33 3.30 -8.87 -9.25
N ASN A 34 4.16 -9.87 -9.47
CA ASN A 34 4.93 -10.00 -10.70
C ASN A 34 4.30 -11.08 -11.58
N VAL A 35 3.82 -10.69 -12.76
CA VAL A 35 3.26 -11.58 -13.77
C VAL A 35 4.35 -11.89 -14.80
N PRO A 36 4.82 -13.15 -14.91
CA PRO A 36 5.79 -13.53 -15.92
C PRO A 36 5.13 -13.60 -17.30
N ASP A 37 5.92 -13.34 -18.35
CA ASP A 37 5.55 -13.52 -19.76
C ASP A 37 4.20 -12.90 -20.15
N PHE A 38 3.93 -11.70 -19.64
CA PHE A 38 2.68 -10.99 -19.88
C PHE A 38 2.55 -10.59 -21.35
N THR A 39 1.43 -10.95 -21.96
CA THR A 39 1.10 -10.59 -23.34
C THR A 39 -0.01 -9.53 -23.33
N PHE A 40 0.27 -8.36 -23.88
CA PHE A 40 -0.73 -7.31 -24.06
C PHE A 40 -1.76 -7.70 -25.13
N HIS A 41 -2.90 -7.00 -25.17
CA HIS A 41 -3.89 -7.19 -26.23
C HIS A 41 -3.34 -6.89 -27.64
N SER A 42 -2.27 -6.10 -27.77
CA SER A 42 -1.56 -5.87 -29.04
C SER A 42 -0.74 -7.06 -29.51
N GLY A 43 -0.46 -8.05 -28.64
CA GLY A 43 0.45 -9.16 -28.88
C GLY A 43 1.89 -8.90 -28.43
N GLU A 44 2.25 -7.65 -28.11
CA GLU A 44 3.52 -7.29 -27.49
C GLU A 44 3.68 -7.96 -26.11
N LYS A 45 4.93 -8.18 -25.69
CA LYS A 45 5.22 -8.97 -24.48
C LYS A 45 6.16 -8.25 -23.54
N LEU A 46 5.95 -8.47 -22.24
CA LEU A 46 6.93 -8.20 -21.20
C LEU A 46 7.32 -9.50 -20.52
N ALA A 47 8.62 -9.73 -20.36
CA ALA A 47 9.13 -10.86 -19.59
C ALA A 47 8.60 -10.85 -18.14
N GLN A 48 8.41 -9.66 -17.57
CA GLN A 48 7.79 -9.49 -16.26
C GLN A 48 6.98 -8.20 -16.21
N LEU A 49 5.67 -8.31 -15.93
CA LEU A 49 4.80 -7.20 -15.61
C LEU A 49 4.67 -7.07 -14.08
N ARG A 50 5.13 -5.96 -13.52
CA ARG A 50 4.96 -5.63 -12.10
C ARG A 50 3.68 -4.85 -11.89
N LEU A 51 2.82 -5.33 -10.99
CA LEU A 51 1.64 -4.64 -10.49
C LEU A 51 1.84 -4.30 -9.02
N HIS A 52 2.01 -3.00 -8.74
CA HIS A 52 2.14 -2.51 -7.39
C HIS A 52 0.77 -2.30 -6.74
N TYR A 53 0.67 -2.56 -5.44
CA TYR A 53 -0.55 -2.33 -4.69
C TYR A 53 -0.30 -2.02 -3.21
N ILE A 54 -1.27 -1.33 -2.60
CA ILE A 54 -1.42 -1.21 -1.16
C ILE A 54 -2.72 -1.90 -0.77
N THR A 55 -2.74 -2.58 0.37
CA THR A 55 -3.98 -3.08 0.98
C THR A 55 -4.19 -2.57 2.38
N LEU A 56 -5.45 -2.42 2.77
CA LEU A 56 -5.88 -2.10 4.14
C LEU A 56 -6.81 -3.21 4.64
N GLY A 57 -6.78 -3.47 5.95
CA GLY A 57 -7.63 -4.46 6.60
C GLY A 57 -7.21 -5.92 6.31
N SER A 58 -8.08 -6.85 6.70
CA SER A 58 -7.85 -8.29 6.57
C SER A 58 -8.84 -8.93 5.59
N PRO A 59 -8.41 -9.86 4.72
CA PRO A 59 -9.33 -10.64 3.91
C PRO A 59 -10.15 -11.59 4.78
N VAL A 60 -11.48 -11.53 4.64
CA VAL A 60 -12.41 -12.53 5.18
C VAL A 60 -12.76 -13.49 4.06
N ARG A 61 -12.59 -14.79 4.31
CA ARG A 61 -12.88 -15.83 3.33
C ARG A 61 -14.19 -16.53 3.65
N ASP A 62 -15.01 -16.78 2.64
CA ASP A 62 -16.22 -17.60 2.78
C ASP A 62 -15.90 -19.10 2.85
N GLY A 63 -16.94 -19.94 2.97
CA GLY A 63 -16.78 -21.40 3.04
C GLY A 63 -16.15 -22.05 1.81
N THR A 64 -16.00 -21.32 0.70
CA THR A 64 -15.33 -21.76 -0.53
C THR A 64 -13.91 -21.20 -0.67
N GLY A 65 -13.47 -20.37 0.28
CA GLY A 65 -12.15 -19.74 0.29
C GLY A 65 -12.08 -18.40 -0.46
N HIS A 66 -13.17 -17.93 -1.06
CA HIS A 66 -13.22 -16.63 -1.74
C HIS A 66 -13.21 -15.48 -0.75
N VAL A 67 -12.47 -14.41 -1.06
CA VAL A 67 -12.47 -13.20 -0.23
C VAL A 67 -13.80 -12.46 -0.43
N SER A 68 -14.65 -12.44 0.60
CA SER A 68 -16.02 -11.93 0.52
C SER A 68 -16.16 -10.45 0.92
N ASN A 69 -15.10 -9.86 1.47
CA ASN A 69 -15.08 -8.46 1.91
C ASN A 69 -14.10 -7.57 1.12
N ALA A 70 -13.69 -7.99 -0.08
CA ALA A 70 -12.73 -7.25 -0.89
C ALA A 70 -13.36 -6.02 -1.57
N ILE A 71 -12.67 -4.89 -1.53
CA ILE A 71 -13.01 -3.67 -2.28
C ILE A 71 -11.80 -3.23 -3.09
N LEU A 72 -11.98 -3.07 -4.40
CA LEU A 72 -10.96 -2.56 -5.32
C LEU A 72 -11.26 -1.10 -5.64
N ILE A 73 -10.29 -0.20 -5.40
CA ILE A 73 -10.44 1.23 -5.71
C ILE A 73 -9.41 1.63 -6.76
N LEU A 74 -9.89 2.16 -7.89
CA LEU A 74 -9.06 2.53 -9.01
C LEU A 74 -8.90 4.05 -9.08
N HIS A 75 -7.69 4.51 -9.32
CA HIS A 75 -7.40 5.94 -9.49
C HIS A 75 -7.78 6.40 -10.91
N GLY A 76 -8.02 7.71 -11.07
CA GLY A 76 -8.18 8.34 -12.39
C GLY A 76 -6.84 8.56 -13.12
N THR A 77 -6.90 9.17 -14.30
CA THR A 77 -5.72 9.51 -15.10
C THR A 77 -4.69 10.33 -14.30
N GLY A 78 -3.42 9.93 -14.36
CA GLY A 78 -2.33 10.58 -13.62
C GLY A 78 -2.26 10.27 -12.13
N GLY A 79 -3.20 9.47 -11.61
CA GLY A 79 -3.20 9.02 -10.22
C GLY A 79 -2.33 7.80 -9.95
N ILE A 80 -2.25 7.46 -8.66
CA ILE A 80 -1.67 6.23 -8.09
C ILE A 80 -2.53 5.79 -6.90
N GLY A 81 -2.47 4.52 -6.49
CA GLY A 81 -3.30 3.97 -5.41
C GLY A 81 -3.09 4.70 -4.07
N ARG A 82 -1.85 5.13 -3.80
CA ARG A 82 -1.50 5.88 -2.57
C ARG A 82 -2.22 7.22 -2.43
N ASN A 83 -2.71 7.82 -3.51
CA ASN A 83 -3.44 9.09 -3.43
C ASN A 83 -4.70 8.98 -2.56
N PHE A 84 -5.31 7.80 -2.45
CA PHE A 84 -6.46 7.58 -1.56
C PHE A 84 -6.10 7.57 -0.07
N LEU A 85 -4.82 7.42 0.28
CA LEU A 85 -4.36 7.48 1.67
C LEU A 85 -4.13 8.92 2.17
N SER A 86 -4.31 9.91 1.29
CA SER A 86 -4.13 11.32 1.64
C SER A 86 -5.14 11.78 2.71
N ALA A 87 -4.87 12.91 3.35
CA ALA A 87 -5.73 13.44 4.42
C ALA A 87 -7.15 13.79 3.94
N GLU A 88 -7.30 14.10 2.65
CA GLU A 88 -8.56 14.44 1.99
C GLU A 88 -9.48 13.23 1.81
N PHE A 89 -8.90 12.05 1.57
CA PHE A 89 -9.66 10.83 1.28
C PHE A 89 -9.63 9.83 2.42
N GLY A 90 -8.45 9.46 2.89
CA GLY A 90 -8.31 8.23 3.63
C GLY A 90 -8.99 8.24 5.00
N ARG A 91 -9.01 9.39 5.70
CA ARG A 91 -9.78 9.52 6.96
C ARG A 91 -11.30 9.44 6.75
N GLU A 92 -11.78 9.96 5.62
CA GLU A 92 -13.22 10.00 5.32
C GLU A 92 -13.71 8.68 4.70
N LEU A 93 -12.80 7.86 4.16
CA LEU A 93 -13.15 6.59 3.53
C LEU A 93 -12.87 5.39 4.42
N PHE A 94 -11.70 5.31 5.06
CA PHE A 94 -11.17 4.05 5.59
C PHE A 94 -11.16 3.93 7.11
N GLY A 95 -11.49 5.01 7.82
CA GLY A 95 -11.60 5.00 9.28
C GLY A 95 -12.73 4.12 9.80
N LYS A 96 -12.68 3.76 11.08
CA LYS A 96 -13.76 3.02 11.73
C LYS A 96 -15.09 3.77 11.61
N GLY A 97 -16.12 3.11 11.10
CA GLY A 97 -17.45 3.68 10.87
C GLY A 97 -17.61 4.46 9.55
N GLN A 98 -16.54 4.64 8.78
CA GLN A 98 -16.59 5.32 7.48
C GLN A 98 -17.13 4.40 6.37
N PRO A 99 -17.49 4.93 5.18
CA PRO A 99 -18.12 4.15 4.12
C PRO A 99 -17.35 2.90 3.70
N LEU A 100 -16.01 2.98 3.68
CA LEU A 100 -15.11 1.88 3.33
C LEU A 100 -14.22 1.53 4.53
N ASP A 101 -14.82 1.41 5.72
CA ASP A 101 -14.16 1.05 6.97
C ASP A 101 -13.20 -0.15 6.83
N ALA A 102 -11.90 0.09 6.97
CA ALA A 102 -10.84 -0.90 6.85
C ALA A 102 -10.79 -1.92 8.02
N THR A 103 -11.60 -1.73 9.07
CA THR A 103 -11.85 -2.77 10.09
C THR A 103 -12.85 -3.82 9.62
N ARG A 104 -13.57 -3.57 8.52
CA ARG A 104 -14.61 -4.45 7.96
C ARG A 104 -14.24 -4.99 6.58
N TYR A 105 -13.61 -4.16 5.76
CA TYR A 105 -13.28 -4.48 4.38
C TYR A 105 -11.79 -4.73 4.18
N TYR A 106 -11.49 -5.59 3.21
CA TYR A 106 -10.15 -5.76 2.66
C TYR A 106 -10.01 -4.87 1.43
N ILE A 107 -9.35 -3.74 1.58
CA ILE A 107 -9.32 -2.69 0.56
C ILE A 107 -8.03 -2.83 -0.24
N ILE A 108 -8.12 -2.73 -1.56
CA ILE A 108 -7.01 -2.92 -2.49
C ILE A 108 -6.88 -1.64 -3.34
N LEU A 109 -5.71 -1.01 -3.25
CA LEU A 109 -5.35 0.24 -3.91
C LEU A 109 -4.17 -0.01 -4.86
N PRO A 110 -4.42 -0.48 -6.10
CA PRO A 110 -3.37 -0.73 -7.06
C PRO A 110 -2.87 0.56 -7.72
N ASP A 111 -1.64 0.52 -8.22
CA ASP A 111 -1.18 1.40 -9.28
C ASP A 111 -1.50 0.73 -10.64
N ALA A 112 -2.13 1.45 -11.56
CA ALA A 112 -2.37 0.91 -12.91
C ALA A 112 -1.06 0.67 -13.69
N ILE A 113 -1.11 -0.21 -14.69
CA ILE A 113 -0.01 -0.38 -15.65
C ILE A 113 0.26 0.97 -16.32
N GLY A 114 1.53 1.37 -16.42
CA GLY A 114 1.93 2.64 -17.02
C GLY A 114 2.10 3.80 -16.03
N THR A 115 1.81 3.61 -14.73
CA THR A 115 1.95 4.67 -13.71
C THR A 115 2.53 4.13 -12.40
N GLY A 116 2.88 5.06 -11.49
CA GLY A 116 3.29 4.76 -10.13
C GLY A 116 4.47 3.80 -10.03
N LYS A 117 4.35 2.84 -9.13
CA LYS A 117 5.34 1.78 -8.91
C LYS A 117 5.06 0.53 -9.76
N SER A 118 3.91 0.44 -10.44
CA SER A 118 3.69 -0.58 -11.47
C SER A 118 4.65 -0.39 -12.66
N SER A 119 4.80 -1.42 -13.49
CA SER A 119 5.57 -1.36 -14.74
C SER A 119 5.06 -0.22 -15.61
N LYS A 120 5.97 0.62 -16.09
CA LYS A 120 5.66 1.80 -16.91
C LYS A 120 6.78 2.11 -17.92
N PRO A 121 6.51 2.88 -18.99
CA PRO A 121 7.52 3.19 -20.00
C PRO A 121 8.80 3.84 -19.45
N SER A 122 8.67 4.69 -18.42
CA SER A 122 9.82 5.36 -17.79
C SER A 122 10.73 4.43 -16.98
N ASP A 123 10.34 3.17 -16.76
CA ASP A 123 11.24 2.14 -16.22
C ASP A 123 12.23 1.60 -17.29
N GLY A 124 12.24 2.19 -18.49
CA GLY A 124 13.08 1.76 -19.61
C GLY A 124 12.58 0.49 -20.29
N LEU A 125 11.35 0.06 -19.97
CA LEU A 125 10.71 -1.10 -20.58
C LEU A 125 10.47 -0.82 -22.07
N ARG A 126 10.93 -1.76 -22.90
CA ARG A 126 10.68 -1.79 -24.34
C ARG A 126 9.91 -3.06 -24.65
N MET A 127 8.93 -2.94 -25.52
CA MET A 127 8.07 -4.02 -25.99
C MET A 127 8.65 -4.68 -27.25
#